data_AF-A0A955EJ18-F1
#
_entry.id   AF-A0A955EJ18-F1
#
_cell.length_a   1.000
_cell.length_b   1.000
_cell.length_c   1.000
_cell.angle_alpha   90.00
_cell.angle_beta   90.00
_cell.angle_gamma   90.00
#
_symmetry.space_group_name_H-M   'P 1'
#
loop_
_entity.id
_entity.type
_entity.pdbx_description
1 polymer ?
#
loop_
_entity_poly.entity_id
_entity_poly.type
_entity_poly.pdbx_seq_one_letter_code
_entity_poly.pdbx_strand_id
1 'polypeptide(L)'
;MPTASLARDRTVFATTSELPPDVDFVFAMDDAAAVRQGPDGARLEQVLATLLPLQPLSAELKLRWAALAAALDFNDPEVMFDEVFGERVVIASRVDNTRTQATVLITDISRAVENRIRRTLEPVPRRAHAGFNVLRPRGDQQFSMVLRRTETGAKLYMTLASHEELLDDVLELTQRANARTLADEP
;
A
#
# COMPACT_ATOMS: atom_id res chain seq x y z
N MET A 1 5.00 23.90 21.18
CA MET A 1 4.09 23.36 20.14
C MET A 1 4.58 21.98 19.72
N PRO A 2 4.02 20.86 20.23
CA PRO A 2 4.43 19.48 19.89
C PRO A 2 3.34 18.66 19.17
N THR A 3 2.27 19.27 18.65
CA THR A 3 1.06 18.55 18.20
C THR A 3 1.20 17.76 16.89
N ALA A 4 2.06 18.18 15.96
CA ALA A 4 2.18 17.52 14.65
C ALA A 4 2.91 16.16 14.72
N SER A 5 3.90 16.02 15.61
CA SER A 5 4.67 14.78 15.78
C SER A 5 3.83 13.68 16.44
N LEU A 6 3.09 14.01 17.50
CA LEU A 6 2.21 13.05 18.19
C LEU A 6 1.04 12.57 17.31
N ALA A 7 0.54 13.43 16.42
CA ALA A 7 -0.49 13.04 15.46
C ALA A 7 0.05 12.05 14.41
N ARG A 8 1.28 12.25 13.93
CA ARG A 8 1.97 11.36 12.98
C ARG A 8 2.25 9.98 13.59
N ASP A 9 2.79 9.95 14.81
CA ASP A 9 3.08 8.69 15.52
C ASP A 9 1.81 7.86 15.76
N ARG A 10 0.69 8.49 16.11
CA ARG A 10 -0.60 7.79 16.30
C ARG A 10 -1.11 7.13 15.03
N THR A 11 -0.90 7.74 13.87
CA THR A 11 -1.39 7.20 12.58
C THR A 11 -0.57 6.03 12.05
N VAL A 12 0.75 5.98 12.31
CA VAL A 12 1.56 4.79 11.99
C VAL A 12 1.13 3.62 12.85
N PHE A 13 0.98 3.84 14.17
CA PHE A 13 0.42 2.84 15.09
C PHE A 13 -1.00 2.40 14.71
N ALA A 14 -1.86 3.32 14.24
CA ALA A 14 -3.20 2.96 13.77
C ALA A 14 -3.13 2.04 12.55
N THR A 15 -2.24 2.32 11.60
CA THR A 15 -2.09 1.47 10.40
C THR A 15 -1.44 0.13 10.72
N THR A 16 -0.52 0.05 11.68
CA THR A 16 0.04 -1.24 12.11
C THR A 16 -0.94 -2.07 12.93
N SER A 17 -1.91 -1.44 13.61
CA SER A 17 -3.00 -2.14 14.29
C SER A 17 -4.02 -2.79 13.34
N GLU A 18 -4.01 -2.40 12.05
CA GLU A 18 -4.79 -3.02 10.98
C GLU A 18 -4.12 -4.31 10.44
N LEU A 19 -2.90 -4.64 10.89
CA LEU A 19 -2.14 -5.76 10.36
C LEU A 19 -2.44 -7.08 11.09
N PRO A 20 -2.48 -8.21 10.36
CA PRO A 20 -2.57 -9.53 10.96
C PRO A 20 -1.44 -9.84 11.95
N PRO A 21 -1.72 -10.57 13.04
CA PRO A 21 -0.72 -10.89 14.06
C PRO A 21 0.37 -11.85 13.57
N ASP A 22 0.14 -12.51 12.44
CA ASP A 22 1.05 -13.42 11.77
C ASP A 22 1.83 -12.75 10.62
N VAL A 23 1.88 -11.41 10.59
CA VAL A 23 2.83 -10.67 9.76
C VAL A 23 4.22 -10.77 10.39
N ASP A 24 5.19 -11.29 9.64
CA ASP A 24 6.58 -11.47 10.11
C ASP A 24 7.37 -10.17 10.14
N PHE A 25 7.13 -9.27 9.17
CA PHE A 25 7.86 -8.02 9.02
C PHE A 25 6.94 -6.86 8.68
N VAL A 26 7.16 -5.74 9.37
CA VAL A 26 6.49 -4.47 9.11
C VAL A 26 7.53 -3.38 8.94
N PHE A 27 7.46 -2.67 7.84
CA PHE A 27 8.25 -1.48 7.58
C PHE A 27 7.30 -0.31 7.36
N ALA A 28 7.38 0.71 8.20
CA ALA A 28 6.58 1.91 8.08
C ALA A 28 7.49 3.12 7.86
N MET A 29 7.09 3.98 6.94
CA MET A 29 7.80 5.21 6.61
C MET A 29 6.80 6.34 6.47
N ASP A 30 7.05 7.41 7.21
CA ASP A 30 6.44 8.72 6.98
C ASP A 30 7.33 9.52 6.01
N ASP A 31 6.71 10.35 5.19
CA ASP A 31 7.36 11.27 4.26
C ASP A 31 8.36 10.56 3.32
N ALA A 32 7.90 9.47 2.70
CA ALA A 32 8.71 8.64 1.82
C ALA A 32 9.28 9.41 0.62
N ALA A 33 8.60 10.46 0.16
CA ALA A 33 9.12 11.35 -0.88
C ALA A 33 10.36 12.10 -0.38
N ALA A 34 10.32 12.69 0.82
CA ALA A 34 11.48 13.36 1.39
C ALA A 34 12.65 12.40 1.65
N VAL A 35 12.36 11.17 2.11
CA VAL A 35 13.40 10.15 2.33
C VAL A 35 14.05 9.73 1.00
N ARG A 36 13.26 9.52 -0.05
CA ARG A 36 13.75 9.17 -1.40
C ARG A 36 14.65 10.26 -1.99
N GLN A 37 14.25 11.52 -1.86
CA GLN A 37 15.02 12.66 -2.39
C GLN A 37 16.23 13.01 -1.51
N GLY A 38 16.29 12.47 -0.29
CA GLY A 38 17.36 12.69 0.68
C GLY A 38 18.58 11.78 0.51
N PRO A 39 19.59 11.93 1.38
CA PRO A 39 20.83 11.14 1.33
C PRO A 39 20.61 9.64 1.56
N ASP A 40 19.49 9.25 2.15
CA ASP A 40 19.12 7.85 2.41
C ASP A 40 18.25 7.23 1.31
N GLY A 41 17.91 7.96 0.25
CA GLY A 41 17.03 7.47 -0.82
C GLY A 41 17.52 6.19 -1.49
N ALA A 42 18.83 6.10 -1.76
CA ALA A 42 19.43 4.89 -2.32
C ALA A 42 19.33 3.67 -1.38
N ARG A 43 19.37 3.91 -0.06
CA ARG A 43 19.17 2.84 0.95
C ARG A 43 17.71 2.43 1.03
N LEU A 44 16.79 3.39 0.94
CA LEU A 44 15.37 3.10 0.86
C LEU A 44 15.05 2.21 -0.35
N GLU A 45 15.57 2.54 -1.53
CA GLU A 45 15.39 1.69 -2.72
C GLU A 45 15.92 0.27 -2.50
N GLN A 46 17.07 0.11 -1.84
CA GLN A 46 17.62 -1.21 -1.49
C GLN A 46 16.73 -1.97 -0.50
N VAL A 47 16.19 -1.28 0.51
CA VAL A 47 15.27 -1.88 1.48
C VAL A 47 13.97 -2.32 0.79
N LEU A 48 13.38 -1.48 -0.06
CA LEU A 48 12.18 -1.83 -0.83
C LEU A 48 12.42 -3.00 -1.77
N ALA A 49 13.58 -3.04 -2.43
CA ALA A 49 13.98 -4.17 -3.27
C ALA A 49 14.19 -5.47 -2.48
N THR A 50 14.46 -5.39 -1.18
CA THR A 50 14.65 -6.56 -0.31
C THR A 50 13.34 -7.03 0.32
N LEU A 51 12.46 -6.08 0.68
CA LEU A 51 11.21 -6.36 1.40
C LEU A 51 10.04 -6.72 0.49
N LEU A 52 10.08 -6.32 -0.78
CA LEU A 52 9.10 -6.79 -1.74
C LEU A 52 9.57 -8.15 -2.29
N PRO A 53 8.68 -9.15 -2.46
CA PRO A 53 8.94 -10.47 -3.04
C PRO A 53 9.14 -10.36 -4.56
N LEU A 54 9.93 -9.38 -4.95
CA LEU A 54 10.40 -9.06 -6.27
C LEU A 54 11.84 -9.55 -6.25
N GLN A 55 11.99 -10.87 -6.43
CA GLN A 55 13.28 -11.55 -6.57
C GLN A 55 14.26 -10.72 -7.42
N PRO A 56 15.56 -10.79 -7.10
CA PRO A 56 16.45 -9.66 -7.19
C PRO A 56 16.63 -9.24 -8.64
N LEU A 57 16.13 -8.06 -8.99
CA LEU A 57 16.62 -7.23 -10.08
C LEU A 57 15.97 -5.87 -9.84
N SER A 58 16.74 -4.91 -9.34
CA SER A 58 16.33 -3.50 -9.32
C SER A 58 15.74 -3.06 -10.68
N ALA A 59 16.17 -3.69 -11.78
CA ALA A 59 15.59 -3.54 -13.11
C ALA A 59 14.14 -4.04 -13.22
N GLU A 60 13.80 -5.20 -12.67
CA GLU A 60 12.43 -5.74 -12.72
C GLU A 60 11.49 -4.95 -11.81
N LEU A 61 11.95 -4.55 -10.63
CA LEU A 61 11.23 -3.61 -9.76
C LEU A 61 10.96 -2.28 -10.48
N LYS A 62 11.98 -1.70 -11.14
CA LYS A 62 11.83 -0.47 -11.92
C LYS A 62 10.86 -0.64 -13.08
N LEU A 63 10.90 -1.78 -13.78
CA LEU A 63 9.95 -2.09 -14.86
C LEU A 63 8.52 -2.22 -14.33
N ARG A 64 8.33 -2.86 -13.18
CA ARG A 64 7.03 -2.98 -12.51
C ARG A 64 6.51 -1.63 -12.03
N TRP A 65 7.38 -0.77 -11.49
CA TRP A 65 7.00 0.60 -11.14
C TRP A 65 6.69 1.46 -12.36
N ALA A 66 7.45 1.32 -13.44
CA ALA A 66 7.17 2.01 -14.69
C ALA A 66 5.85 1.53 -15.31
N ALA A 67 5.57 0.23 -15.27
CA ALA A 67 4.31 -0.34 -15.70
C ALA A 67 3.15 0.20 -14.87
N LEU A 68 3.29 0.23 -13.54
CA LEU A 68 2.30 0.82 -12.63
C LEU A 68 2.08 2.31 -12.89
N ALA A 69 3.16 3.07 -13.12
CA ALA A 69 3.09 4.49 -13.42
C ALA A 69 2.28 4.73 -14.71
N ALA A 70 2.64 4.03 -15.78
CA ALA A 70 1.91 4.10 -17.05
C ALA A 70 0.44 3.69 -16.89
N ALA A 71 0.18 2.62 -16.15
CA ALA A 71 -1.16 2.12 -15.80
C ALA A 71 -2.01 3.17 -15.08
N LEU A 72 -1.38 3.99 -14.22
CA LEU A 72 -2.01 5.05 -13.46
C LEU A 72 -1.97 6.40 -14.18
N ASP A 73 -1.61 6.44 -15.46
CA ASP A 73 -1.52 7.64 -16.30
C ASP A 73 -0.46 8.65 -15.80
N PHE A 74 0.59 8.15 -15.15
CA PHE A 74 1.79 8.92 -14.82
C PHE A 74 2.83 8.77 -15.93
N ASN A 75 3.40 9.90 -16.34
CA ASN A 75 4.47 9.95 -17.33
C ASN A 75 5.84 9.63 -16.73
N ASP A 76 5.98 9.73 -15.41
CA ASP A 76 7.23 9.55 -14.68
C ASP A 76 7.00 8.64 -13.46
N PRO A 77 7.69 7.49 -13.37
CA PRO A 77 7.60 6.59 -12.23
C PRO A 77 8.01 7.23 -10.90
N GLU A 78 8.93 8.19 -10.90
CA GLU A 78 9.35 8.88 -9.68
C GLU A 78 8.26 9.82 -9.17
N VAL A 79 7.58 10.52 -10.08
CA VAL A 79 6.42 11.35 -9.72
C VAL A 79 5.28 10.49 -9.20
N MET A 80 5.04 9.32 -9.82
CA MET A 80 4.07 8.35 -9.30
C MET A 80 4.44 7.91 -7.89
N PHE A 81 5.72 7.61 -7.64
CA PHE A 81 6.16 7.23 -6.30
C PHE A 81 5.91 8.35 -5.29
N ASP A 82 6.31 9.57 -5.60
CA ASP A 82 6.16 10.72 -4.70
C ASP A 82 4.69 11.08 -4.47
N GLU A 83 3.82 10.95 -5.46
CA GLU A 83 2.38 11.26 -5.30
C GLU A 83 1.60 10.12 -4.62
N VAL A 84 1.90 8.86 -4.94
CA VAL A 84 1.14 7.70 -4.46
C VAL A 84 1.66 7.21 -3.12
N PHE A 85 2.99 7.17 -2.93
CA PHE A 85 3.63 6.62 -1.73
C PHE A 85 4.30 7.69 -0.85
N GLY A 86 4.38 8.94 -1.34
CA GLY A 86 5.27 9.94 -0.76
C GLY A 86 4.85 10.46 0.62
N GLU A 87 3.57 10.42 0.97
CA GLU A 87 3.13 10.89 2.29
C GLU A 87 3.41 9.85 3.37
N ARG A 88 2.99 8.61 3.16
CA ARG A 88 3.20 7.50 4.08
C ARG A 88 3.12 6.18 3.36
N VAL A 89 4.01 5.26 3.68
CA VAL A 89 3.96 3.89 3.20
C VAL A 89 4.19 2.91 4.35
N VAL A 90 3.33 1.90 4.45
CA VAL A 90 3.48 0.75 5.33
C VAL A 90 3.57 -0.49 4.46
N ILE A 91 4.61 -1.27 4.65
CA ILE A 91 4.87 -2.53 3.97
C ILE A 91 4.78 -3.61 5.02
N ALA A 92 3.79 -4.47 4.86
CA ALA A 92 3.58 -5.64 5.71
C ALA A 92 3.89 -6.89 4.90
N SER A 93 4.69 -7.78 5.46
CA SER A 93 5.12 -8.99 4.78
C SER A 93 4.95 -10.22 5.65
N ARG A 94 4.39 -11.26 5.05
CA ARG A 94 4.27 -12.60 5.62
C ARG A 94 5.10 -13.57 4.80
N VAL A 95 5.89 -14.42 5.47
CA VAL A 95 6.72 -15.46 4.87
C VAL A 95 6.12 -16.80 5.26
N ASP A 96 5.69 -17.57 4.27
CA ASP A 96 5.16 -18.89 4.55
C ASP A 96 6.27 -19.93 4.79
N ASN A 97 5.86 -21.13 5.20
CA ASN A 97 6.78 -22.27 5.42
C ASN A 97 7.51 -22.72 4.13
N THR A 98 7.02 -22.31 2.95
CA THR A 98 7.65 -22.59 1.64
C THR A 98 8.63 -21.50 1.21
N ARG A 99 8.86 -20.48 2.07
CA ARG A 99 9.63 -19.26 1.78
C ARG A 99 9.03 -18.40 0.67
N THR A 100 7.75 -18.60 0.38
CA THR A 100 6.97 -17.67 -0.43
C THR A 100 6.62 -16.49 0.45
N GLN A 101 6.96 -15.29 -0.03
CA GLN A 101 6.75 -14.07 0.70
C GLN A 101 5.56 -13.33 0.07
N ALA A 102 4.50 -13.13 0.85
CA ALA A 102 3.37 -12.28 0.49
C ALA A 102 3.60 -10.89 1.09
N THR A 103 3.32 -9.84 0.32
CA THR A 103 3.54 -8.47 0.79
C THR A 103 2.38 -7.57 0.39
N VAL A 104 1.93 -6.76 1.34
CA VAL A 104 0.92 -5.73 1.14
C VAL A 104 1.55 -4.39 1.43
N LEU A 105 1.35 -3.46 0.50
CA LEU A 105 1.72 -2.06 0.64
C LEU A 105 0.45 -1.27 0.91
N ILE A 106 0.47 -0.49 1.99
CA ILE A 106 -0.62 0.37 2.44
C ILE A 106 -0.10 1.79 2.42
N THR A 107 -0.79 2.69 1.75
CA THR A 107 -0.37 4.09 1.64
C THR A 107 -1.55 5.03 1.75
N ASP A 108 -1.34 6.17 2.41
CA ASP A 108 -2.28 7.27 2.41
C ASP A 108 -2.13 8.03 1.10
N ILE A 109 -3.24 8.27 0.40
CA ILE A 109 -3.23 8.94 -0.89
C ILE A 109 -4.03 10.23 -0.86
N SER A 110 -3.56 11.22 -1.62
CA SER A 110 -4.30 12.47 -1.82
C SER A 110 -5.60 12.25 -2.61
N ARG A 111 -6.54 13.18 -2.49
CA ARG A 111 -7.78 13.17 -3.28
C ARG A 111 -7.51 13.23 -4.79
N ALA A 112 -6.43 13.89 -5.21
CA ALA A 112 -6.04 13.96 -6.62
C ALA A 112 -5.64 12.58 -7.14
N VAL A 113 -4.83 11.84 -6.37
CA VAL A 113 -4.42 10.47 -6.67
C VAL A 113 -5.61 9.51 -6.60
N GLU A 114 -6.50 9.65 -5.61
CA GLU A 114 -7.74 8.87 -5.53
C GLU A 114 -8.57 9.01 -6.83
N ASN A 115 -8.80 10.24 -7.27
CA ASN A 115 -9.56 10.54 -8.49
C ASN A 115 -8.86 10.02 -9.75
N ARG A 116 -7.53 10.01 -9.78
CA ARG A 116 -6.74 9.44 -10.88
C ARG A 116 -6.91 7.93 -10.92
N ILE A 117 -6.66 7.24 -9.81
CA ILE A 117 -6.83 5.79 -9.63
C ILE A 117 -8.24 5.33 -10.04
N ARG A 118 -9.29 6.04 -9.59
CA ARG A 118 -10.69 5.70 -9.94
C ARG A 118 -11.01 5.83 -11.44
N ARG A 119 -10.25 6.64 -12.18
CA ARG A 119 -10.44 6.83 -13.63
C ARG A 119 -9.63 5.82 -14.45
N THR A 120 -8.52 5.34 -13.91
CA THR A 120 -7.56 4.49 -14.64
C THR A 120 -7.71 3.00 -14.31
N LEU A 121 -8.09 2.67 -13.07
CA LEU A 121 -8.26 1.28 -12.66
C LEU A 121 -9.68 0.78 -12.92
N GLU A 122 -9.78 -0.48 -13.32
CA GLU A 122 -11.03 -1.18 -13.55
C GLU A 122 -11.31 -2.19 -12.43
N PRO A 123 -12.58 -2.33 -12.00
CA PRO A 123 -12.94 -3.39 -11.07
C PRO A 123 -12.77 -4.75 -11.74
N VAL A 124 -12.16 -5.69 -11.01
CA VAL A 124 -12.06 -7.08 -11.46
C VAL A 124 -13.42 -7.76 -11.27
N PRO A 125 -14.05 -8.27 -12.34
CA PRO A 125 -15.36 -8.91 -12.22
C PRO A 125 -15.36 -10.04 -11.20
N ARG A 126 -16.33 -10.03 -10.29
CA ARG A 126 -16.57 -11.08 -9.26
C ARG A 126 -15.42 -11.30 -8.27
N ARG A 127 -14.43 -10.41 -8.19
CA ARG A 127 -13.44 -10.40 -7.11
C ARG A 127 -13.71 -9.24 -6.17
N ALA A 128 -14.17 -9.58 -4.97
CA ALA A 128 -14.26 -8.66 -3.86
C ALA A 128 -13.51 -9.26 -2.67
N HIS A 129 -12.68 -8.43 -2.05
CA HIS A 129 -11.84 -8.77 -0.90
C HIS A 129 -12.43 -8.15 0.34
N ALA A 130 -12.91 -8.98 1.26
CA ALA A 130 -13.76 -8.58 2.38
C ALA A 130 -14.98 -7.70 1.96
N GLY A 131 -15.47 -7.79 0.72
CA GLY A 131 -16.55 -6.90 0.23
C GLY A 131 -16.09 -5.55 -0.35
N PHE A 132 -14.78 -5.32 -0.45
CA PHE A 132 -14.22 -4.23 -1.25
C PHE A 132 -13.93 -4.69 -2.68
N ASN A 133 -14.21 -3.84 -3.66
CA ASN A 133 -13.88 -4.14 -5.05
C ASN A 133 -12.36 -4.16 -5.24
N VAL A 134 -11.86 -5.26 -5.81
CA VAL A 134 -10.48 -5.34 -6.28
C VAL A 134 -10.37 -4.56 -7.58
N LEU A 135 -9.42 -3.64 -7.61
CA LEU A 135 -9.10 -2.79 -8.75
C LEU A 135 -7.80 -3.26 -9.39
N ARG A 136 -7.73 -3.18 -10.72
CA ARG A 136 -6.51 -3.45 -11.49
C ARG A 136 -6.35 -2.46 -12.63
N PRO A 137 -5.11 -2.17 -13.05
CA PRO A 137 -4.93 -1.40 -14.26
C PRO A 137 -5.43 -2.14 -15.49
N ARG A 138 -5.95 -1.41 -16.47
CA ARG A 138 -6.45 -2.02 -17.69
C ARG A 138 -5.32 -2.77 -18.41
N GLY A 139 -5.52 -4.07 -18.63
CA GLY A 139 -4.55 -4.93 -19.32
C GLY A 139 -3.40 -5.43 -18.45
N ASP A 140 -3.35 -5.05 -17.17
CA ASP A 140 -2.36 -5.53 -16.22
C ASP A 140 -3.01 -6.49 -15.21
N GLN A 141 -2.37 -7.64 -15.01
CA GLN A 141 -2.79 -8.66 -14.04
C GLN A 141 -1.77 -8.86 -12.92
N GLN A 142 -0.71 -8.05 -12.88
CA GLN A 142 0.38 -8.24 -11.93
C GLN A 142 0.04 -7.73 -10.53
N PHE A 143 -0.74 -6.64 -10.45
CA PHE A 143 -1.10 -6.01 -9.19
C PHE A 143 -2.58 -6.17 -8.88
N SER A 144 -2.87 -6.21 -7.59
CA SER A 144 -4.24 -6.09 -7.07
C SER A 144 -4.27 -4.97 -6.06
N MET A 145 -5.25 -4.08 -6.24
CA MET A 145 -5.37 -2.86 -5.47
C MET A 145 -6.77 -2.76 -4.87
N VAL A 146 -6.84 -2.23 -3.65
CA VAL A 146 -8.10 -1.88 -3.00
C VAL A 146 -8.01 -0.45 -2.54
N LEU A 147 -8.96 0.36 -2.98
CA LEU A 147 -9.10 1.74 -2.56
C LEU A 147 -10.15 1.83 -1.47
N ARG A 148 -9.78 2.41 -0.33
CA ARG A 148 -10.68 2.57 0.82
C ARG A 148 -10.66 4.01 1.33
N ARG A 149 -11.82 4.52 1.72
CA ARG A 149 -11.91 5.77 2.48
C ARG A 149 -11.94 5.46 3.97
N THR A 150 -11.13 6.19 4.73
CA THR A 150 -11.09 6.22 6.18
C THR A 150 -11.58 7.58 6.67
N GLU A 151 -11.70 7.76 7.98
CA GLU A 151 -12.01 9.06 8.58
C GLU A 151 -10.93 10.10 8.31
N THR A 152 -9.68 9.65 8.18
CA THR A 152 -8.50 10.51 8.00
C THR A 152 -8.15 10.77 6.54
N GLY A 153 -8.75 10.07 5.57
CA GLY A 153 -8.42 10.23 4.16
C GLY A 153 -8.76 9.03 3.29
N ALA A 154 -8.03 8.85 2.19
CA ALA A 154 -8.11 7.67 1.36
C ALA A 154 -6.83 6.84 1.51
N LYS A 155 -6.99 5.53 1.65
CA LYS A 155 -5.91 4.55 1.68
C LYS A 155 -5.94 3.70 0.42
N LEU A 156 -4.77 3.44 -0.14
CA LEU A 156 -4.55 2.45 -1.18
C LEU A 156 -3.85 1.25 -0.56
N TYR A 157 -4.46 0.09 -0.69
CA TYR A 157 -3.87 -1.20 -0.37
C TYR A 157 -3.46 -1.85 -1.69
N MET A 158 -2.24 -2.37 -1.77
CA MET A 158 -1.69 -2.92 -3.00
C MET A 158 -0.87 -4.16 -2.71
N THR A 159 -1.01 -5.19 -3.54
CA THR A 159 -0.18 -6.40 -3.52
C THR A 159 0.03 -6.92 -4.94
N LEU A 160 0.85 -7.95 -5.09
CA LEU A 160 0.89 -8.75 -6.31
C LEU A 160 -0.37 -9.62 -6.37
N ALA A 161 -0.96 -9.74 -7.56
CA ALA A 161 -2.18 -10.52 -7.77
C ALA A 161 -2.01 -12.01 -7.40
N SER A 162 -0.79 -12.52 -7.36
CA SER A 162 -0.46 -13.89 -6.90
C SER A 162 -0.42 -14.05 -5.38
N HIS A 163 -0.50 -12.96 -4.61
CA HIS A 163 -0.36 -12.93 -3.14
C HIS A 163 -1.53 -12.19 -2.47
N GLU A 164 -2.73 -12.31 -3.06
CA GLU A 164 -3.96 -11.64 -2.58
C GLU A 164 -4.39 -12.08 -1.17
N GLU A 165 -3.95 -13.25 -0.69
CA GLU A 165 -4.35 -13.79 0.63
C GLU A 165 -3.98 -12.86 1.80
N LEU A 166 -2.78 -12.27 1.78
CA LEU A 166 -2.39 -11.30 2.82
C LEU A 166 -3.19 -10.00 2.73
N LEU A 167 -3.60 -9.60 1.51
CA LEU A 167 -4.46 -8.44 1.32
C LEU A 167 -5.85 -8.68 1.89
N ASP A 168 -6.41 -9.88 1.73
CA ASP A 168 -7.69 -10.27 2.33
C ASP A 168 -7.65 -10.17 3.85
N ASP A 169 -6.63 -10.76 4.49
CA ASP A 169 -6.51 -10.75 5.95
C ASP A 169 -6.40 -9.33 6.52
N VAL A 170 -5.60 -8.47 5.87
CA VAL A 170 -5.45 -7.05 6.26
C VAL A 170 -6.80 -6.33 6.13
N LEU A 171 -7.52 -6.51 5.02
CA LEU A 171 -8.80 -5.85 4.79
C LEU A 171 -9.89 -6.33 5.74
N GLU A 172 -9.92 -7.61 6.09
CA GLU A 172 -10.86 -8.14 7.08
C GLU A 172 -10.66 -7.53 8.47
N LEU A 173 -9.41 -7.48 8.95
CA LEU A 173 -9.10 -6.89 10.26
C LEU A 173 -9.46 -5.42 10.31
N THR A 174 -9.15 -4.73 9.22
CA THR A 174 -9.49 -3.34 9.01
C THR A 174 -11.00 -3.08 9.09
N GLN A 175 -11.84 -3.94 8.50
CA GLN A 175 -13.29 -3.82 8.62
C GLN A 175 -13.78 -4.08 10.04
N ARG A 176 -13.23 -5.09 10.72
CA ARG A 176 -13.60 -5.42 12.10
C ARG A 176 -13.24 -4.28 13.07
N ALA A 177 -12.10 -3.63 12.86
CA ALA A 177 -11.71 -2.46 13.64
C ALA A 177 -12.74 -1.32 13.51
N ASN A 178 -13.14 -0.98 12.27
CA ASN A 178 -14.14 0.05 12.04
C ASN A 178 -15.52 -0.28 12.61
N ALA A 179 -15.96 -1.54 12.49
CA ALA A 179 -17.26 -1.96 13.00
C ALA A 179 -17.34 -1.85 14.53
N ARG A 180 -16.22 -2.03 15.24
CA ARG A 180 -16.14 -1.83 16.69
C ARG A 180 -16.18 -0.35 17.07
N THR A 181 -15.42 0.50 16.37
CA THR A 181 -15.42 1.96 16.62
C THR A 181 -16.84 2.54 16.48
N LEU A 182 -17.58 2.14 15.44
CA LEU A 182 -18.96 2.60 15.21
C LEU A 182 -19.97 2.06 16.22
N ALA A 183 -19.69 0.94 16.88
CA ALA A 183 -20.56 0.35 17.90
C ALA A 183 -20.34 0.97 19.30
N ASP A 184 -19.18 1.58 19.53
CA ASP A 184 -18.79 2.20 20.80
C ASP A 184 -19.08 3.73 20.84
N GLU A 185 -19.58 4.32 19.75
CA GLU A 185 -20.09 5.71 19.75
C GLU A 185 -21.58 5.76 20.16
N PRO A 186 -21.93 6.43 21.29
CA PRO A 186 -23.30 6.50 21.82
C PRO A 186 -24.23 7.47 21.07
#